data_AF-A0A349JXK8-F1
#
_entry.id   AF-A0A349JXK8-F1
#
_cell.length_a   1.000
_cell.length_b   1.000
_cell.length_c   1.000
_cell.angle_alpha   90.00
_cell.angle_beta   90.00
_cell.angle_gamma   90.00
#
_symmetry.space_group_name_H-M   'P 1'
#
loop_
_entity.id
_entity.type
_entity.pdbx_description
1 polymer ?
#
loop_
_entity_poly.entity_id
_entity_poly.type
_entity_poly.pdbx_seq_one_letter_code
_entity_poly.pdbx_strand_id
1 'polypeptide(L)'
;MKRLPASLLFLATLSAPAVLAQHQHFENFEWRERLTDHFALRAKRTNHDPARRYAEKVWDECVRVMPGLEEDFSKNKFRTPGGASGADTAPYRFTVYLIGSGLDYTAILEQQQQRSGWDANQVQSCRITRNYGDPQNRYRVLCKADPERSTGGETDLTPVFVHGTAATILEGRGLTGNLPFWMTAGWGYYVEHRIFRLCRVHYIDFKTYYANEKADFKRGATLGPNEDWPGPLKKMCKKDIRETLDTVCKAQILTLTPNQSGYIFALAYFLVGNDENIAKYRKLVERARQGGTITKSVLLDTYGYEDDAALEADWYEFMESRDFK
;
A
#
# COMPACT_ATOMS: atom_id res chain seq x y z
N MET A 1 19.01 24.48 66.12
CA MET A 1 18.61 25.05 64.81
C MET A 1 19.83 25.17 63.91
N LYS A 2 19.96 24.33 62.87
CA LYS A 2 20.71 24.62 61.63
C LYS A 2 20.27 23.57 60.58
N ARG A 3 19.91 24.09 59.40
CA ARG A 3 19.15 23.43 58.34
C ARG A 3 20.01 22.42 57.58
N LEU A 4 19.44 21.26 57.24
CA LEU A 4 19.97 20.33 56.24
C LEU A 4 19.87 20.94 54.82
N PRO A 5 20.86 20.79 53.93
CA PRO A 5 20.70 21.13 52.53
C PRO A 5 20.00 20.01 51.77
N ALA A 6 19.12 20.45 50.87
CA ALA A 6 18.26 19.65 50.02
C ALA A 6 19.05 18.76 49.04
N SER A 7 18.52 17.56 48.86
CA SER A 7 18.89 16.56 47.87
C SER A 7 18.88 17.13 46.45
N LEU A 8 20.02 17.06 45.77
CA LEU A 8 20.12 17.10 44.31
C LEU A 8 20.30 15.66 43.83
N LEU A 9 19.17 14.98 43.60
CA LEU A 9 19.15 13.76 42.81
C LEU A 9 19.41 14.15 41.35
N PHE A 10 20.63 13.92 40.88
CA PHE A 10 20.91 13.83 39.45
C PHE A 10 20.18 12.60 38.91
N LEU A 11 18.98 12.80 38.35
CA LEU A 11 18.39 11.83 37.42
C LEU A 11 19.19 11.92 36.13
N ALA A 12 20.23 11.09 36.03
CA ALA A 12 20.82 10.74 34.76
C ALA A 12 19.73 10.06 33.93
N THR A 13 19.14 10.78 32.99
CA THR A 13 18.32 10.18 31.94
C THR A 13 19.26 9.33 31.10
N LEU A 14 19.36 8.04 31.43
CA LEU A 14 19.88 7.02 30.54
C LEU A 14 18.99 7.03 29.30
N SER A 15 19.44 7.74 28.27
CA SER A 15 19.01 7.48 26.90
C SER A 15 19.38 6.03 26.60
N ALA A 16 18.43 5.11 26.78
CA ALA A 16 18.59 3.75 26.32
C ALA A 16 18.95 3.81 24.81
N PRO A 17 20.02 3.14 24.36
CA PRO A 17 20.27 3.05 22.93
C PRO A 17 19.05 2.36 22.33
N ALA A 18 18.34 3.06 21.44
CA ALA A 18 17.32 2.41 20.63
C ALA A 18 18.01 1.24 19.93
N VAL A 19 17.60 0.03 20.29
CA VAL A 19 18.18 -1.20 19.74
C VAL A 19 17.96 -1.15 18.22
N LEU A 20 19.04 -0.88 17.48
CA LEU A 20 19.10 -0.79 16.01
C LEU A 20 18.93 -2.19 15.35
N ALA A 21 17.93 -2.96 15.75
CA ALA A 21 17.66 -4.27 15.16
C ALA A 21 17.01 -4.18 13.76
N GLN A 22 16.36 -3.06 13.46
CA GLN A 22 15.66 -2.82 12.19
C GLN A 22 16.50 -1.91 11.28
N HIS A 23 16.86 -2.41 10.10
CA HIS A 23 17.70 -1.70 9.13
C HIS A 23 17.24 -0.27 8.88
N GLN A 24 18.19 0.67 8.89
CA GLN A 24 17.95 2.05 8.49
C GLN A 24 18.24 2.21 7.00
N HIS A 25 17.17 2.19 6.19
CA HIS A 25 17.33 2.33 4.75
C HIS A 25 17.85 3.70 4.31
N PHE A 26 17.69 4.76 5.12
CA PHE A 26 18.15 6.11 4.77
C PHE A 26 18.99 6.67 5.92
N GLU A 27 20.28 6.32 5.94
CA GLU A 27 21.21 6.57 7.06
C GLU A 27 21.57 8.05 7.23
N ASN A 28 21.60 8.81 6.14
CA ASN A 28 21.96 10.24 6.13
C ASN A 28 20.88 11.16 6.73
N PHE A 29 19.86 10.59 7.36
CA PHE A 29 18.74 11.32 7.91
C PHE A 29 18.56 11.01 9.38
N GLU A 30 18.42 12.06 10.19
CA GLU A 30 17.95 11.95 11.56
C GLU A 30 16.43 11.76 11.57
N TRP A 31 15.98 10.61 12.10
CA TRP A 31 14.58 10.21 12.14
C TRP A 31 14.02 10.33 13.55
N ARG A 32 12.80 10.88 13.67
CA ARG A 32 11.99 10.66 14.87
C ARG A 32 11.28 9.32 14.71
N GLU A 33 11.72 8.33 15.48
CA GLU A 33 11.17 6.98 15.43
C GLU A 33 10.03 6.78 16.44
N ARG A 34 9.03 5.99 16.03
CA ARG A 34 8.00 5.42 16.89
C ARG A 34 7.77 3.98 16.45
N LEU A 35 7.90 3.04 17.38
CA LEU A 35 7.60 1.64 17.13
C LEU A 35 6.15 1.31 17.50
N THR A 36 5.57 0.39 16.76
CA THR A 36 4.36 -0.34 17.12
C THR A 36 4.69 -1.84 17.14
N ASP A 37 3.68 -2.69 17.30
CA ASP A 37 3.91 -4.14 17.31
C ASP A 37 4.46 -4.61 15.95
N HIS A 38 3.92 -4.09 14.85
CA HIS A 38 4.24 -4.55 13.49
C HIS A 38 4.98 -3.53 12.63
N PHE A 39 5.13 -2.28 13.08
CA PHE A 39 5.71 -1.19 12.28
C PHE A 39 6.80 -0.38 12.98
N ALA A 40 7.75 0.08 12.18
CA ALA A 40 8.70 1.13 12.54
C ALA A 40 8.31 2.42 11.81
N LEU A 41 7.79 3.41 12.53
CA LEU A 41 7.33 4.68 11.97
C LEU A 41 8.42 5.73 12.11
N ARG A 42 9.00 6.18 11.01
CA ARG A 42 10.12 7.13 10.97
C ARG A 42 9.67 8.42 10.31
N ALA A 43 9.65 9.51 11.07
CA ALA A 43 9.21 10.81 10.57
C ALA A 43 10.36 11.82 10.58
N LYS A 44 10.46 12.64 9.53
CA LYS A 44 11.39 13.75 9.43
C LYS A 44 10.65 15.03 9.09
N ARG A 45 10.81 16.07 9.92
CA ARG A 45 10.17 17.39 9.77
C ARG A 45 8.63 17.35 9.63
N THR A 46 8.01 16.27 10.12
CA THR A 46 6.54 16.10 10.18
C THR A 46 6.18 15.14 11.32
N ASN A 47 4.89 14.98 11.61
CA ASN A 47 4.36 14.00 12.56
C ASN A 47 4.24 12.58 11.95
N HIS A 48 3.92 11.60 12.79
CA HIS A 48 3.73 10.20 12.37
C HIS A 48 2.35 9.91 11.75
N ASP A 49 1.46 10.90 11.62
CA ASP A 49 0.17 10.70 10.96
C ASP A 49 0.36 10.74 9.44
N PRO A 50 -0.34 9.88 8.67
CA PRO A 50 -1.45 9.01 9.11
C PRO A 50 -1.03 7.67 9.74
N ALA A 51 0.23 7.25 9.57
CA ALA A 51 0.67 5.89 9.91
C ALA A 51 0.40 5.52 11.37
N ARG A 52 0.64 6.44 12.31
CA ARG A 52 0.35 6.23 13.74
C ARG A 52 -1.10 5.81 14.02
N ARG A 53 -2.06 6.28 13.21
CA ARG A 53 -3.51 6.01 13.44
C ARG A 53 -4.01 4.76 12.72
N TYR A 54 -3.34 4.35 11.64
CA TYR A 54 -3.89 3.37 10.70
C TYR A 54 -2.98 2.18 10.43
N ALA A 55 -1.70 2.18 10.82
CA ALA A 55 -0.78 1.09 10.53
C ALA A 55 -1.29 -0.25 11.08
N GLU A 56 -1.66 -0.30 12.36
CA GLU A 56 -2.20 -1.52 12.97
C GLU A 56 -3.56 -1.93 12.38
N LYS A 57 -4.40 -0.97 11.96
CA LYS A 57 -5.66 -1.30 11.27
C LYS A 57 -5.44 -1.96 9.91
N VAL A 58 -4.41 -1.51 9.18
CA VAL A 58 -3.99 -2.14 7.92
C VAL A 58 -3.47 -3.55 8.19
N TRP A 59 -2.69 -3.71 9.26
CA TRP A 59 -2.17 -5.00 9.67
C TRP A 59 -3.26 -6.01 10.01
N ASP A 60 -4.25 -5.61 10.82
CA ASP A 60 -5.38 -6.47 11.20
C ASP A 60 -6.11 -7.03 9.97
N GLU A 61 -6.37 -6.19 8.96
CA GLU A 61 -6.99 -6.62 7.71
C GLU A 61 -6.06 -7.52 6.87
N CYS A 62 -4.75 -7.24 6.88
CA CYS A 62 -3.76 -8.08 6.21
C CYS A 62 -3.68 -9.49 6.83
N VAL A 63 -3.55 -9.61 8.15
CA VAL A 63 -3.45 -10.91 8.83
C VAL A 63 -4.73 -11.72 8.68
N ARG A 64 -5.90 -11.07 8.73
CA ARG A 64 -7.19 -11.73 8.51
C ARG A 64 -7.24 -12.46 7.17
N VAL A 65 -6.75 -11.85 6.10
CA VAL A 65 -6.81 -12.45 4.74
C VAL A 65 -5.56 -13.29 4.44
N MET A 66 -4.40 -12.91 4.94
CA MET A 66 -3.09 -13.51 4.67
C MET A 66 -2.44 -14.12 5.92
N PRO A 67 -2.91 -15.29 6.40
CA PRO A 67 -2.29 -15.96 7.53
C PRO A 67 -0.82 -16.30 7.24
N GLY A 68 -0.02 -16.33 8.31
CA GLY A 68 1.44 -16.51 8.24
C GLY A 68 2.25 -15.20 8.29
N LEU A 69 1.62 -14.04 8.04
CA LEU A 69 2.27 -12.74 8.21
C LEU A 69 2.81 -12.52 9.63
N GLU A 70 2.04 -12.94 10.64
CA GLU A 70 2.48 -12.87 12.05
C GLU A 70 3.77 -13.65 12.27
N GLU A 71 3.90 -14.84 11.68
CA GLU A 71 5.12 -15.63 11.81
C GLU A 71 6.29 -15.00 11.04
N ASP A 72 6.03 -14.54 9.81
CA ASP A 72 7.01 -13.84 8.98
C ASP A 72 7.62 -12.64 9.74
N PHE A 73 6.80 -11.89 10.47
CA PHE A 73 7.24 -10.67 11.16
C PHE A 73 7.79 -10.98 12.55
N SER A 74 7.03 -11.66 13.41
CA SER A 74 7.43 -11.93 14.80
C SER A 74 8.69 -12.77 14.91
N LYS A 75 8.91 -13.73 13.99
CA LYS A 75 10.08 -14.61 13.97
C LYS A 75 11.14 -14.18 12.96
N ASN A 76 11.00 -13.00 12.33
CA ASN A 76 11.90 -12.51 11.28
C ASN A 76 12.12 -13.54 10.15
N LYS A 77 11.04 -14.23 9.76
CA LYS A 77 11.02 -15.19 8.64
C LYS A 77 10.67 -14.53 7.31
N PHE A 78 10.21 -13.28 7.32
CA PHE A 78 10.07 -12.46 6.12
C PHE A 78 11.37 -12.46 5.31
N ARG A 79 11.26 -12.62 3.99
CA ARG A 79 12.36 -12.47 3.06
C ARG A 79 11.97 -11.46 1.99
N THR A 80 12.91 -10.66 1.55
CA THR A 80 12.68 -9.81 0.37
C THR A 80 12.54 -10.69 -0.88
N PRO A 81 11.99 -10.18 -1.99
CA PRO A 81 12.05 -10.87 -3.29
C PRO A 81 13.49 -11.27 -3.69
N GLY A 82 14.50 -10.49 -3.29
CA GLY A 82 15.92 -10.82 -3.46
C GLY A 82 16.50 -11.81 -2.43
N GLY A 83 15.68 -12.33 -1.50
CA GLY A 83 16.07 -13.33 -0.50
C GLY A 83 16.70 -12.79 0.79
N ALA A 84 16.85 -11.47 0.95
CA ALA A 84 17.42 -10.88 2.15
C ALA A 84 16.45 -10.96 3.35
N SER A 85 16.96 -10.97 4.58
CA SER A 85 16.12 -10.84 5.77
C SER A 85 15.53 -9.44 5.90
N GLY A 86 14.37 -9.34 6.57
CA GLY A 86 13.72 -8.04 6.84
C GLY A 86 14.38 -7.23 7.94
N ALA A 87 14.98 -7.90 8.92
CA ALA A 87 15.72 -7.31 10.03
C ALA A 87 16.94 -8.19 10.38
N ASP A 88 17.87 -7.65 11.17
CA ASP A 88 19.02 -8.43 11.68
C ASP A 88 18.58 -9.42 12.76
N THR A 89 17.66 -8.99 13.63
CA THR A 89 17.08 -9.81 14.69
C THR A 89 15.57 -9.66 14.72
N ALA A 90 14.88 -10.67 15.27
CA ALA A 90 13.45 -10.60 15.49
C ALA A 90 13.06 -9.53 16.53
N PRO A 91 11.87 -8.91 16.40
CA PRO A 91 10.93 -9.07 15.29
C PRO A 91 11.27 -8.15 14.10
N TYR A 92 10.88 -8.56 12.89
CA TYR A 92 10.84 -7.67 11.74
C TYR A 92 9.62 -6.73 11.84
N ARG A 93 9.83 -5.45 11.57
CA ARG A 93 8.77 -4.44 11.50
C ARG A 93 8.77 -3.76 10.15
N PHE A 94 7.60 -3.71 9.50
CA PHE A 94 7.46 -2.98 8.25
C PHE A 94 7.70 -1.49 8.49
N THR A 95 8.60 -0.88 7.72
CA THR A 95 9.03 0.50 8.00
C THR A 95 8.19 1.49 7.18
N VAL A 96 7.75 2.57 7.82
CA VAL A 96 7.03 3.67 7.15
C VAL A 96 7.81 4.96 7.35
N TYR A 97 8.23 5.58 6.25
CA TYR A 97 8.92 6.86 6.24
C TYR A 97 7.95 8.00 5.90
N LEU A 98 7.91 9.03 6.74
CA LEU A 98 7.06 10.21 6.59
C LEU A 98 7.92 11.47 6.51
N ILE A 99 7.84 12.18 5.39
CA ILE A 99 8.72 13.31 5.07
C ILE A 99 7.93 14.61 5.00
N GLY A 100 8.37 15.63 5.74
CA GLY A 100 7.76 16.96 5.76
C GLY A 100 8.45 18.01 4.88
N SER A 101 9.38 17.62 4.00
CA SER A 101 10.09 18.53 3.10
C SER A 101 10.29 17.91 1.72
N GLY A 102 10.03 18.68 0.65
CA GLY A 102 10.29 18.24 -0.72
C GLY A 102 11.77 18.00 -1.03
N LEU A 103 12.68 18.75 -0.37
CA LEU A 103 14.12 18.56 -0.51
C LEU A 103 14.57 17.21 0.08
N ASP A 104 14.14 16.91 1.30
CA ASP A 104 14.44 15.62 1.95
C ASP A 104 13.87 14.45 1.13
N TYR A 105 12.66 14.62 0.57
CA TYR A 105 12.04 13.59 -0.27
C TYR A 105 12.79 13.40 -1.60
N THR A 106 13.27 14.48 -2.21
CA THR A 106 14.08 14.41 -3.44
C THR A 106 15.37 13.64 -3.19
N ALA A 107 16.09 13.94 -2.11
CA ALA A 107 17.30 13.21 -1.74
C ALA A 107 17.02 11.71 -1.46
N ILE A 108 15.86 11.39 -0.87
CA ILE A 108 15.42 9.99 -0.69
C ILE A 108 15.15 9.31 -2.03
N LEU A 109 14.51 10.00 -2.99
CA LEU A 109 14.25 9.44 -4.32
C LEU A 109 15.54 9.21 -5.10
N GLU A 110 16.51 10.11 -5.01
CA GLU A 110 17.84 9.94 -5.63
C GLU A 110 18.57 8.72 -5.07
N GLN A 111 18.54 8.53 -3.73
CA GLN A 111 19.09 7.33 -3.10
C GLN A 111 18.35 6.06 -3.56
N GLN A 112 17.02 6.12 -3.68
CA GLN A 112 16.23 4.98 -4.16
C GLN A 112 16.54 4.65 -5.61
N GLN A 113 16.71 5.68 -6.46
CA GLN A 113 17.03 5.55 -7.87
C GLN A 113 18.34 4.80 -8.06
N GLN A 114 19.39 5.19 -7.33
CA GLN A 114 20.70 4.55 -7.36
C GLN A 114 20.63 3.07 -6.95
N ARG A 115 19.77 2.72 -5.98
CA ARG A 115 19.63 1.35 -5.47
C ARG A 115 18.82 0.43 -6.36
N SER A 116 17.77 0.96 -7.00
CA SER A 116 16.79 0.17 -7.74
C SER A 116 16.99 0.21 -9.24
N GLY A 117 17.84 1.12 -9.74
CA GLY A 117 17.99 1.38 -11.17
C GLY A 117 16.75 2.04 -11.79
N TRP A 118 15.96 2.77 -11.00
CA TRP A 118 14.77 3.45 -11.52
C TRP A 118 15.13 4.49 -12.59
N ASP A 119 14.31 4.57 -13.63
CA ASP A 119 14.45 5.61 -14.64
C ASP A 119 13.90 6.96 -14.14
N ALA A 120 14.12 8.01 -14.93
CA ALA A 120 13.65 9.36 -14.61
C ALA A 120 12.11 9.46 -14.55
N ASN A 121 11.39 8.65 -15.32
CA ASN A 121 9.93 8.65 -15.35
C ASN A 121 9.35 8.10 -14.05
N GLN A 122 9.93 7.02 -13.52
CA GLN A 122 9.55 6.45 -12.24
C GLN A 122 9.82 7.43 -11.09
N VAL A 123 10.99 8.09 -11.09
CA VAL A 123 11.30 9.14 -10.10
C VAL A 123 10.29 10.28 -10.17
N GLN A 124 9.99 10.77 -11.37
CA GLN A 124 9.02 11.84 -11.57
C GLN A 124 7.62 11.43 -11.09
N SER A 125 7.16 10.22 -11.44
CA SER A 125 5.90 9.66 -10.94
C SER A 125 5.84 9.63 -9.41
N CYS A 126 6.92 9.19 -8.73
CA CYS A 126 7.02 9.19 -7.28
C CYS A 126 7.03 10.60 -6.68
N ARG A 127 7.60 11.61 -7.37
CA ARG A 127 7.48 13.02 -6.98
C ARG A 127 6.01 13.42 -6.98
N ILE A 128 5.31 13.30 -8.11
CA ILE A 128 3.92 13.73 -8.26
C ILE A 128 2.96 13.01 -7.31
N THR A 129 3.08 11.69 -7.20
CA THR A 129 2.24 10.86 -6.32
C THR A 129 2.59 11.02 -4.85
N ARG A 130 3.77 11.59 -4.55
CA ARG A 130 4.29 11.83 -3.20
C ARG A 130 4.44 10.56 -2.35
N ASN A 131 4.57 9.40 -2.98
CA ASN A 131 4.78 8.14 -2.28
C ASN A 131 5.46 7.08 -3.15
N TYR A 132 6.02 6.06 -2.52
CA TYR A 132 6.37 4.80 -3.15
C TYR A 132 6.52 3.66 -2.14
N GLY A 133 6.41 2.42 -2.62
CA GLY A 133 6.80 1.21 -1.88
C GLY A 133 8.19 0.74 -2.31
N ASP A 134 8.96 0.21 -1.37
CA ASP A 134 10.25 -0.41 -1.66
C ASP A 134 10.07 -1.61 -2.62
N PRO A 135 10.82 -1.72 -3.74
CA PRO A 135 10.76 -2.88 -4.63
C PRO A 135 11.10 -4.22 -3.96
N GLN A 136 11.74 -4.16 -2.79
CA GLN A 136 12.06 -5.31 -1.96
C GLN A 136 11.02 -5.56 -0.84
N ASN A 137 9.90 -4.82 -0.87
CA ASN A 137 8.75 -4.94 0.03
C ASN A 137 9.04 -4.69 1.52
N ARG A 138 10.10 -3.94 1.86
CA ARG A 138 10.49 -3.72 3.28
C ARG A 138 9.88 -2.48 3.91
N TYR A 139 9.55 -1.47 3.10
CA TYR A 139 9.10 -0.18 3.58
C TYR A 139 8.23 0.58 2.59
N ARG A 140 7.60 1.65 3.08
CA ARG A 140 6.87 2.64 2.29
C ARG A 140 7.34 4.04 2.64
N VAL A 141 7.39 4.94 1.66
CA VAL A 141 7.75 6.35 1.84
C VAL A 141 6.57 7.23 1.43
N LEU A 142 6.30 8.26 2.22
CA LEU A 142 5.28 9.27 1.97
C LEU A 142 5.85 10.68 2.19
N CYS A 143 5.64 11.56 1.22
CA CYS A 143 5.99 12.98 1.31
C CYS A 143 4.74 13.82 1.57
N LYS A 144 4.60 14.32 2.80
CA LYS A 144 3.47 15.16 3.19
C LYS A 144 3.58 16.59 2.68
N ALA A 145 4.79 17.04 2.35
CA ALA A 145 5.02 18.34 1.73
C ALA A 145 4.71 18.33 0.22
N ASP A 146 4.74 19.51 -0.38
CA ASP A 146 4.87 19.63 -1.83
C ASP A 146 6.32 19.31 -2.26
N PRO A 147 6.57 18.27 -3.08
CA PRO A 147 7.91 17.89 -3.54
C PRO A 147 8.68 19.02 -4.24
N GLU A 148 7.96 19.93 -4.90
CA GLU A 148 8.57 21.08 -5.59
C GLU A 148 8.83 22.26 -4.65
N ARG A 149 8.50 22.15 -3.36
CA ARG A 149 8.73 23.21 -2.38
C ARG A 149 9.60 22.72 -1.23
N SER A 150 10.52 23.57 -0.80
CA SER A 150 11.43 23.30 0.32
C SER A 150 10.69 23.25 1.66
N THR A 151 9.61 24.03 1.81
CA THR A 151 8.80 24.14 3.03
C THR A 151 7.31 24.35 2.73
N GLY A 152 6.43 23.78 3.57
CA GLY A 152 5.01 24.14 3.65
C GLY A 152 4.02 23.06 3.22
N GLY A 153 2.85 23.08 3.87
CA GLY A 153 1.65 22.29 3.54
C GLY A 153 1.72 20.81 3.92
N GLU A 154 1.03 20.37 4.97
CA GLU A 154 0.78 18.93 5.16
C GLU A 154 -0.38 18.49 4.28
N THR A 155 -0.09 17.62 3.32
CA THR A 155 -1.08 16.96 2.48
C THR A 155 -1.59 15.73 3.21
N ASP A 156 -2.91 15.57 3.24
CA ASP A 156 -3.50 14.33 3.73
C ASP A 156 -3.20 13.20 2.75
N LEU A 157 -2.36 12.26 3.22
CA LEU A 157 -2.00 11.03 2.50
C LEU A 157 -2.60 9.80 3.16
N THR A 158 -3.64 9.96 3.99
CA THR A 158 -4.32 8.85 4.67
C THR A 158 -4.75 7.73 3.73
N PRO A 159 -5.43 8.01 2.59
CA PRO A 159 -5.84 6.95 1.66
C PRO A 159 -4.64 6.27 1.00
N VAL A 160 -3.68 7.08 0.54
CA VAL A 160 -2.44 6.61 -0.10
C VAL A 160 -1.60 5.74 0.84
N PHE A 161 -1.60 6.07 2.14
CA PHE A 161 -0.95 5.28 3.18
C PHE A 161 -1.62 3.93 3.32
N VAL A 162 -2.93 3.89 3.55
CA VAL A 162 -3.68 2.64 3.75
C VAL A 162 -3.57 1.74 2.51
N HIS A 163 -3.91 2.28 1.33
CA HIS A 163 -3.89 1.57 0.06
C HIS A 163 -2.57 0.86 -0.17
N GLY A 164 -1.49 1.62 -0.25
CA GLY A 164 -0.26 1.06 -0.72
C GLY A 164 0.58 0.42 0.38
N THR A 165 0.29 0.67 1.67
CA THR A 165 0.86 -0.17 2.73
C THR A 165 0.26 -1.58 2.65
N ALA A 166 -1.06 -1.69 2.46
CA ALA A 166 -1.71 -2.98 2.25
C ALA A 166 -1.17 -3.70 1.02
N ALA A 167 -1.01 -2.99 -0.11
CA ALA A 167 -0.44 -3.55 -1.34
C ALA A 167 1.00 -4.04 -1.15
N THR A 168 1.88 -3.25 -0.53
CA THR A 168 3.28 -3.66 -0.30
C THR A 168 3.38 -4.83 0.68
N ILE A 169 2.51 -4.92 1.69
CA ILE A 169 2.47 -6.08 2.60
C ILE A 169 2.00 -7.34 1.85
N LEU A 170 1.03 -7.22 0.94
CA LEU A 170 0.60 -8.33 0.09
C LEU A 170 1.74 -8.85 -0.81
N GLU A 171 2.44 -7.95 -1.49
CA GLU A 171 3.64 -8.28 -2.29
C GLU A 171 4.72 -8.92 -1.42
N GLY A 172 4.91 -8.40 -0.20
CA GLY A 172 5.79 -8.98 0.81
C GLY A 172 5.40 -10.41 1.19
N ARG A 173 4.12 -10.69 1.45
CA ARG A 173 3.63 -12.04 1.75
C ARG A 173 3.84 -13.00 0.58
N GLY A 174 3.62 -12.51 -0.64
CA GLY A 174 3.85 -13.22 -1.89
C GLY A 174 5.33 -13.36 -2.27
N LEU A 175 6.26 -12.78 -1.51
CA LEU A 175 7.70 -12.76 -1.80
C LEU A 175 8.04 -12.32 -3.23
N THR A 176 7.24 -11.43 -3.81
CA THR A 176 7.40 -10.97 -5.20
C THR A 176 7.02 -9.50 -5.35
N GLY A 177 7.70 -8.79 -6.26
CA GLY A 177 7.30 -7.46 -6.74
C GLY A 177 6.48 -7.51 -8.03
N ASN A 178 6.13 -8.71 -8.51
CA ASN A 178 5.50 -8.95 -9.82
C ASN A 178 4.07 -9.48 -9.68
N LEU A 179 3.36 -9.15 -8.60
CA LEU A 179 1.93 -9.45 -8.54
C LEU A 179 1.19 -8.62 -9.61
N PRO A 180 0.14 -9.17 -10.23
CA PRO A 180 -0.65 -8.43 -11.20
C PRO A 180 -1.22 -7.15 -10.61
N PHE A 181 -1.24 -6.08 -11.40
CA PHE A 181 -1.73 -4.77 -10.96
C PHE A 181 -3.16 -4.81 -10.39
N TRP A 182 -4.06 -5.57 -11.02
CA TRP A 182 -5.43 -5.74 -10.52
C TRP A 182 -5.46 -6.33 -9.11
N MET A 183 -4.50 -7.20 -8.78
CA MET A 183 -4.44 -7.87 -7.49
C MET A 183 -3.91 -6.92 -6.41
N THR A 184 -2.85 -6.16 -6.71
CA THR A 184 -2.23 -5.24 -5.75
C THR A 184 -3.08 -3.98 -5.53
N ALA A 185 -3.55 -3.34 -6.61
CA ALA A 185 -4.43 -2.18 -6.52
C ALA A 185 -5.81 -2.55 -5.96
N GLY A 186 -6.38 -3.67 -6.40
CA GLY A 186 -7.66 -4.17 -5.88
C GLY A 186 -7.61 -4.47 -4.39
N TRP A 187 -6.54 -5.11 -3.91
CA TRP A 187 -6.31 -5.33 -2.49
C TRP A 187 -6.21 -4.01 -1.71
N GLY A 188 -5.46 -3.03 -2.23
CA GLY A 188 -5.37 -1.70 -1.63
C GLY A 188 -6.75 -1.03 -1.49
N TYR A 189 -7.55 -1.03 -2.55
CA TYR A 189 -8.91 -0.48 -2.53
C TYR A 189 -9.84 -1.21 -1.55
N TYR A 190 -9.73 -2.54 -1.47
CA TYR A 190 -10.50 -3.32 -0.52
C TYR A 190 -10.17 -2.94 0.93
N VAL A 191 -8.89 -2.85 1.29
CA VAL A 191 -8.47 -2.49 2.65
C VAL A 191 -8.88 -1.05 3.00
N GLU A 192 -8.77 -0.11 2.06
CA GLU A 192 -9.30 1.23 2.25
C GLU A 192 -10.79 1.22 2.54
N HIS A 193 -11.58 0.49 1.75
CA HIS A 193 -13.01 0.36 1.96
C HIS A 193 -13.31 -0.26 3.33
N ARG A 194 -12.56 -1.29 3.75
CA ARG A 194 -12.73 -1.91 5.08
C ARG A 194 -12.51 -0.92 6.23
N ILE A 195 -11.50 -0.06 6.12
CA ILE A 195 -11.13 0.89 7.17
C ILE A 195 -12.02 2.15 7.15
N PHE A 196 -12.34 2.67 5.97
CA PHE A 196 -13.02 3.96 5.83
C PHE A 196 -14.49 3.86 5.44
N ARG A 197 -14.96 2.68 5.01
CA ARG A 197 -16.28 2.45 4.38
C ARG A 197 -16.49 3.19 3.06
N LEU A 198 -15.39 3.62 2.44
CA LEU A 198 -15.33 4.37 1.19
C LEU A 198 -13.88 4.36 0.69
N CYS A 199 -13.66 4.64 -0.59
CA CYS A 199 -12.32 4.68 -1.18
C CYS A 199 -12.01 6.12 -1.61
N ARG A 200 -10.88 6.66 -1.15
CA ARG A 200 -10.50 8.08 -1.39
C ARG A 200 -9.24 8.20 -2.26
N VAL A 201 -8.94 7.20 -3.08
CA VAL A 201 -7.74 7.26 -3.93
C VAL A 201 -7.98 8.20 -5.09
N HIS A 202 -6.92 8.93 -5.43
CA HIS A 202 -6.85 9.69 -6.66
C HIS A 202 -6.22 8.82 -7.75
N TYR A 203 -6.85 8.74 -8.91
CA TYR A 203 -6.18 8.17 -10.09
C TYR A 203 -5.26 9.24 -10.70
N ILE A 204 -4.31 8.83 -11.54
CA ILE A 204 -3.52 9.74 -12.35
C ILE A 204 -3.88 9.49 -13.81
N ASP A 205 -4.26 10.56 -14.53
CA ASP A 205 -4.50 10.46 -15.97
C ASP A 205 -3.19 10.49 -16.74
N PHE A 206 -2.64 9.30 -16.96
CA PHE A 206 -1.43 9.11 -17.75
C PHE A 206 -1.69 9.18 -19.26
N LYS A 207 -2.94 9.03 -19.73
CA LYS A 207 -3.27 9.15 -21.17
C LYS A 207 -3.01 10.58 -21.65
N THR A 208 -3.36 11.57 -20.82
CA THR A 208 -3.06 12.98 -21.10
C THR A 208 -1.54 13.26 -21.05
N TYR A 209 -0.80 12.58 -20.18
CA TYR A 209 0.66 12.72 -20.02
C TYR A 209 1.44 12.23 -21.25
N TYR A 210 1.17 11.02 -21.76
CA TYR A 210 1.90 10.51 -22.94
C TYR A 210 1.45 11.12 -24.27
N ALA A 211 0.27 11.73 -24.32
CA ALA A 211 -0.22 12.40 -25.53
C ALA A 211 0.43 13.76 -25.77
N ASN A 212 0.99 14.39 -24.72
CA ASN A 212 1.63 15.70 -24.80
C ASN A 212 2.88 15.67 -23.92
N GLU A 213 4.08 15.71 -24.51
CA GLU A 213 5.39 15.74 -23.81
C GLU A 213 5.55 16.91 -22.79
N LYS A 214 4.52 17.76 -22.61
CA LYS A 214 4.42 18.87 -21.67
C LYS A 214 3.14 18.85 -20.80
N ALA A 215 2.32 17.80 -20.82
CA ALA A 215 1.09 17.80 -20.01
C ALA A 215 1.38 17.57 -18.53
N ASP A 216 0.80 18.45 -17.70
CA ASP A 216 0.69 18.27 -16.25
C ASP A 216 -0.02 16.94 -15.92
N PHE A 217 0.55 16.18 -15.00
CA PHE A 217 -0.12 15.02 -14.43
C PHE A 217 -1.42 15.45 -13.77
N LYS A 218 -2.56 15.12 -14.37
CA LYS A 218 -3.86 15.42 -13.78
C LYS A 218 -4.19 14.36 -12.73
N ARG A 219 -4.19 14.78 -11.46
CA ARG A 219 -4.76 14.02 -10.35
C ARG A 219 -6.27 13.93 -10.60
N GLY A 220 -6.74 12.72 -10.87
CA GLY A 220 -8.14 12.42 -11.13
C GLY A 220 -9.05 12.66 -9.92
N ALA A 221 -10.34 12.71 -10.21
CA ALA A 221 -11.39 12.92 -9.21
C ALA A 221 -11.32 11.82 -8.14
N THR A 222 -11.28 12.25 -6.88
CA THR A 222 -11.60 11.40 -5.73
C THR A 222 -13.10 11.19 -5.75
N LEU A 223 -13.58 9.98 -5.44
CA LEU A 223 -14.92 9.89 -4.87
C LEU A 223 -14.89 10.74 -3.59
N GLY A 224 -15.76 11.75 -3.52
CA GLY A 224 -15.83 12.63 -2.37
C GLY A 224 -16.00 11.83 -1.07
N PRO A 225 -15.77 12.42 0.11
CA PRO A 225 -15.91 11.71 1.39
C PRO A 225 -17.32 11.14 1.66
N ASN A 226 -18.31 11.47 0.81
CA ASN A 226 -19.69 11.00 0.88
C ASN A 226 -20.09 10.11 -0.33
N GLU A 227 -19.15 9.82 -1.23
CA GLU A 227 -19.39 9.03 -2.44
C GLU A 227 -18.72 7.66 -2.27
N ASP A 228 -19.50 6.60 -2.40
CA ASP A 228 -19.01 5.22 -2.37
C ASP A 228 -18.87 4.66 -3.79
N TRP A 229 -17.99 3.69 -4.00
CA TRP A 229 -17.86 2.99 -5.29
C TRP A 229 -19.08 2.12 -5.65
N PRO A 230 -19.74 1.42 -4.70
CA PRO A 230 -20.83 0.50 -5.02
C PRO A 230 -21.99 1.15 -5.75
N GLY A 231 -22.44 2.36 -5.36
CA GLY A 231 -23.56 3.03 -6.01
C GLY A 231 -23.33 3.29 -7.51
N PRO A 232 -22.26 4.01 -7.89
CA PRO A 232 -21.85 4.22 -9.27
C PRO A 232 -21.64 2.91 -10.04
N LEU A 233 -20.95 1.93 -9.46
CA LEU A 233 -20.67 0.65 -10.13
C LEU A 233 -21.93 -0.18 -10.36
N LYS A 234 -22.85 -0.24 -9.40
CA LYS A 234 -24.18 -0.86 -9.58
C LYS A 234 -24.95 -0.21 -10.71
N LYS A 235 -24.93 1.12 -10.77
CA LYS A 235 -25.62 1.89 -11.83
C LYS A 235 -25.01 1.62 -13.20
N MET A 236 -23.69 1.46 -13.29
CA MET A 236 -23.00 1.10 -14.52
C MET A 236 -23.30 -0.34 -14.94
N CYS A 237 -23.21 -1.29 -14.02
CA CYS A 237 -23.47 -2.70 -14.25
C CYS A 237 -24.90 -2.93 -14.78
N LYS A 238 -25.90 -2.28 -14.17
CA LYS A 238 -27.31 -2.30 -14.60
C LYS A 238 -27.59 -1.63 -15.96
N LYS A 239 -26.63 -0.85 -16.47
CA LYS A 239 -26.69 -0.20 -17.78
C LYS A 239 -25.83 -0.92 -18.83
N ASP A 240 -25.36 -2.12 -18.51
CA ASP A 240 -24.45 -2.91 -19.34
C ASP A 240 -23.13 -2.19 -19.68
N ILE A 241 -22.69 -1.26 -18.82
CA ILE A 241 -21.38 -0.62 -18.90
C ILE A 241 -20.41 -1.45 -18.06
N ARG A 242 -20.09 -2.66 -18.54
CA ARG A 242 -19.31 -3.69 -17.86
C ARG A 242 -17.90 -3.83 -18.46
N GLU A 243 -16.89 -3.96 -17.61
CA GLU A 243 -15.50 -4.22 -18.01
C GLU A 243 -15.23 -5.72 -17.93
N THR A 244 -14.75 -6.34 -19.01
CA THR A 244 -14.44 -7.79 -19.01
C THR A 244 -13.33 -8.13 -18.03
N LEU A 245 -13.32 -9.37 -17.54
CA LEU A 245 -12.25 -9.92 -16.71
C LEU A 245 -10.89 -9.76 -17.38
N ASP A 246 -10.82 -9.98 -18.70
CA ASP A 246 -9.60 -9.79 -19.48
C ASP A 246 -9.10 -8.34 -19.43
N THR A 247 -10.02 -7.37 -19.55
CA THR A 247 -9.68 -5.94 -19.49
C THR A 247 -9.19 -5.55 -18.11
N VAL A 248 -9.85 -6.03 -17.06
CA VAL A 248 -9.43 -5.80 -15.67
C VAL A 248 -8.07 -6.44 -15.39
N CYS A 249 -7.85 -7.69 -15.81
CA CYS A 249 -6.60 -8.41 -15.58
C CYS A 249 -5.42 -7.80 -16.35
N LYS A 250 -5.66 -7.17 -17.51
CA LYS A 250 -4.64 -6.50 -18.33
C LYS A 250 -4.50 -5.01 -18.05
N ALA A 251 -5.25 -4.46 -17.10
CA ALA A 251 -5.21 -3.05 -16.76
C ALA A 251 -3.78 -2.63 -16.35
N GLN A 252 -3.35 -1.47 -16.84
CA GLN A 252 -2.06 -0.87 -16.54
C GLN A 252 -2.28 0.48 -15.89
N ILE A 253 -1.41 0.84 -14.94
CA ILE A 253 -1.43 2.14 -14.26
C ILE A 253 -1.54 3.29 -15.26
N LEU A 254 -0.78 3.21 -16.36
CA LEU A 254 -0.67 4.27 -17.37
C LEU A 254 -1.89 4.43 -18.29
N THR A 255 -2.79 3.45 -18.30
CA THR A 255 -3.98 3.47 -19.15
C THR A 255 -5.27 3.33 -18.35
N LEU A 256 -5.16 3.39 -17.01
CA LEU A 256 -6.25 3.10 -16.10
C LEU A 256 -7.32 4.19 -16.17
N THR A 257 -8.55 3.78 -16.49
CA THR A 257 -9.72 4.67 -16.39
C THR A 257 -10.36 4.59 -15.00
N PRO A 258 -11.15 5.60 -14.60
CA PRO A 258 -11.95 5.53 -13.38
C PRO A 258 -12.87 4.29 -13.34
N ASN A 259 -13.48 3.93 -14.46
CA ASN A 259 -14.35 2.76 -14.58
C ASN A 259 -13.57 1.47 -14.28
N GLN A 260 -12.45 1.27 -14.97
CA GLN A 260 -11.58 0.11 -14.74
C GLN A 260 -11.08 0.04 -13.29
N SER A 261 -10.75 1.17 -12.67
CA SER A 261 -10.38 1.22 -11.25
C SER A 261 -11.49 0.68 -10.34
N GLY A 262 -12.73 1.10 -10.61
CA GLY A 262 -13.89 0.63 -9.87
C GLY A 262 -14.17 -0.86 -10.08
N TYR A 263 -14.00 -1.38 -11.30
CA TYR A 263 -14.10 -2.81 -11.56
C TYR A 263 -12.95 -3.61 -10.94
N ILE A 264 -11.72 -3.07 -10.86
CA ILE A 264 -10.63 -3.68 -10.08
C ILE A 264 -11.00 -3.79 -8.59
N PHE A 265 -11.59 -2.74 -8.02
CA PHE A 265 -12.11 -2.78 -6.65
C PHE A 265 -13.20 -3.83 -6.48
N ALA A 266 -14.20 -3.84 -7.37
CA ALA A 266 -15.31 -4.78 -7.30
C ALA A 266 -14.83 -6.23 -7.42
N LEU A 267 -13.85 -6.50 -8.30
CA LEU A 267 -13.25 -7.82 -8.44
C LEU A 267 -12.54 -8.23 -7.14
N ALA A 268 -11.71 -7.35 -6.57
CA ALA A 268 -11.06 -7.68 -5.29
C ALA A 268 -12.08 -7.94 -4.17
N TYR A 269 -13.13 -7.13 -4.07
CA TYR A 269 -14.20 -7.36 -3.10
C TYR A 269 -14.86 -8.72 -3.30
N PHE A 270 -15.22 -9.07 -4.54
CA PHE A 270 -15.79 -10.37 -4.86
C PHE A 270 -14.85 -11.52 -4.41
N LEU A 271 -13.56 -11.40 -4.72
CA LEU A 271 -12.54 -12.39 -4.43
C LEU A 271 -12.15 -12.51 -2.94
N VAL A 272 -12.44 -11.53 -2.09
CA VAL A 272 -12.14 -11.59 -0.64
C VAL A 272 -13.33 -11.23 0.26
N GLY A 273 -14.55 -11.26 -0.29
CA GLY A 273 -15.75 -10.75 0.36
C GLY A 273 -16.33 -11.65 1.45
N ASN A 274 -15.98 -12.94 1.43
CA ASN A 274 -16.44 -13.95 2.38
C ASN A 274 -15.32 -14.96 2.70
N ASP A 275 -15.53 -15.81 3.70
CA ASP A 275 -14.49 -16.73 4.19
C ASP A 275 -14.08 -17.79 3.15
N GLU A 276 -15.01 -18.24 2.30
CA GLU A 276 -14.71 -19.19 1.22
C GLU A 276 -13.78 -18.56 0.18
N ASN A 277 -14.12 -17.36 -0.29
CA ASN A 277 -13.34 -16.63 -1.27
C ASN A 277 -11.98 -16.19 -0.68
N ILE A 278 -11.92 -15.83 0.60
CA ILE A 278 -10.65 -15.60 1.31
C ILE A 278 -9.77 -16.86 1.28
N ALA A 279 -10.34 -18.04 1.51
CA ALA A 279 -9.58 -19.30 1.43
C ALA A 279 -9.02 -19.56 0.03
N LYS A 280 -9.77 -19.22 -1.03
CA LYS A 280 -9.31 -19.28 -2.43
C LYS A 280 -8.23 -18.23 -2.72
N TYR A 281 -8.42 -16.99 -2.27
CA TYR A 281 -7.44 -15.90 -2.42
C TYR A 281 -6.09 -16.25 -1.77
N ARG A 282 -6.11 -16.90 -0.60
CA ARG A 282 -4.90 -17.39 0.07
C ARG A 282 -4.09 -18.36 -0.79
N LYS A 283 -4.76 -19.19 -1.61
CA LYS A 283 -4.08 -20.10 -2.54
C LYS A 283 -3.36 -19.32 -3.65
N LEU A 284 -3.93 -18.22 -4.15
CA LEU A 284 -3.24 -17.32 -5.10
C LEU A 284 -1.98 -16.71 -4.47
N VAL A 285 -2.09 -16.17 -3.26
CA VAL A 285 -0.95 -15.57 -2.56
C VAL A 285 0.15 -16.60 -2.30
N GLU A 286 -0.23 -17.82 -1.89
CA GLU A 286 0.73 -18.91 -1.67
C GLU A 286 1.38 -19.38 -2.98
N ARG A 287 0.61 -19.42 -4.08
CA ARG A 287 1.16 -19.71 -5.41
C ARG A 287 2.22 -18.69 -5.81
N ALA A 288 1.96 -17.40 -5.57
CA ALA A 288 2.93 -16.33 -5.80
C ALA A 288 4.18 -16.51 -4.93
N ARG A 289 3.99 -16.83 -3.64
CA ARG A 289 5.09 -17.10 -2.70
C ARG A 289 6.01 -18.24 -3.15
N GLN A 290 5.45 -19.24 -3.81
CA GLN A 290 6.20 -20.38 -4.36
C GLN A 290 6.84 -20.08 -5.72
N GLY A 291 6.87 -18.80 -6.14
CA GLY A 291 7.44 -18.36 -7.42
C GLY A 291 6.50 -18.54 -8.62
N GLY A 292 5.22 -18.87 -8.39
CA GLY A 292 4.23 -18.98 -9.46
C GLY A 292 3.75 -17.61 -9.96
N THR A 293 3.57 -17.48 -11.28
CA THR A 293 2.95 -16.30 -11.87
C THR A 293 1.44 -16.37 -11.73
N ILE A 294 0.82 -15.31 -11.22
CA ILE A 294 -0.65 -15.21 -11.13
C ILE A 294 -1.19 -14.71 -12.47
N THR A 295 -1.77 -15.61 -13.24
CA THR A 295 -2.43 -15.31 -14.52
C THR A 295 -3.95 -15.37 -14.37
N LYS A 296 -4.68 -14.89 -15.38
CA LYS A 296 -6.15 -15.06 -15.45
C LYS A 296 -6.56 -16.53 -15.36
N SER A 297 -5.85 -17.43 -16.05
CA SER A 297 -6.12 -18.88 -15.96
C SER A 297 -5.91 -19.44 -14.55
N VAL A 298 -4.86 -19.01 -13.84
CA VAL A 298 -4.62 -19.40 -12.44
C VAL A 298 -5.72 -18.86 -11.51
N LEU A 299 -6.23 -17.64 -11.77
CA LEU A 299 -7.38 -17.08 -11.05
C LEU A 299 -8.62 -17.96 -11.24
N LEU A 300 -9.00 -18.27 -12.49
CA LEU A 300 -10.17 -19.10 -12.79
C LEU A 300 -10.07 -20.47 -12.13
N ASP A 301 -8.96 -21.17 -12.31
CA ASP A 301 -8.69 -22.49 -11.72
C ASP A 301 -8.79 -22.46 -10.19
N THR A 302 -8.18 -21.46 -9.55
CA THR A 302 -8.18 -21.33 -8.09
C THR A 302 -9.58 -21.11 -7.52
N TYR A 303 -10.44 -20.42 -8.27
CA TYR A 303 -11.81 -20.11 -7.85
C TYR A 303 -12.85 -21.13 -8.32
N GLY A 304 -12.48 -22.06 -9.21
CA GLY A 304 -13.33 -23.12 -9.73
C GLY A 304 -14.20 -22.70 -10.91
N TYR A 305 -13.76 -21.72 -11.70
CA TYR A 305 -14.47 -21.26 -12.90
C TYR A 305 -13.93 -21.92 -14.15
N GLU A 306 -14.84 -22.36 -15.04
CA GLU A 306 -14.49 -22.99 -16.32
C GLU A 306 -13.89 -21.98 -17.31
N ASP A 307 -14.48 -20.78 -17.37
CA ASP A 307 -14.06 -19.72 -18.28
C ASP A 307 -14.33 -18.32 -17.71
N ASP A 308 -13.93 -17.30 -18.48
CA ASP A 308 -14.15 -15.89 -18.14
C ASP A 308 -15.65 -15.58 -17.96
N ALA A 309 -16.53 -16.16 -18.77
CA ALA A 309 -17.95 -15.85 -18.77
C ALA A 309 -18.65 -16.34 -17.50
N ALA A 310 -18.27 -17.51 -16.99
CA ALA A 310 -18.78 -18.05 -15.73
C ALA A 310 -18.40 -17.15 -14.54
N LEU A 311 -17.13 -16.71 -14.46
CA LEU A 311 -16.71 -15.79 -13.41
C LEU A 311 -17.40 -14.44 -13.54
N GLU A 312 -17.46 -13.87 -14.75
CA GLU A 312 -18.09 -12.59 -15.01
C GLU A 312 -19.57 -12.58 -14.63
N ALA A 313 -20.30 -13.67 -14.91
CA ALA A 313 -21.70 -13.81 -14.53
C ALA A 313 -21.90 -13.70 -13.02
N ASP A 314 -21.19 -14.53 -12.23
CA ASP A 314 -21.25 -14.51 -10.76
C ASP A 314 -20.79 -13.17 -10.18
N TRP A 315 -19.73 -12.61 -10.76
CA TRP A 315 -19.18 -11.35 -10.30
C TRP A 315 -20.14 -10.18 -10.53
N TYR A 316 -20.79 -10.10 -11.69
CA TYR A 316 -21.79 -9.07 -11.97
C TYR A 316 -23.08 -9.28 -11.15
N GLU A 317 -23.50 -10.53 -10.94
CA GLU A 317 -24.60 -10.84 -10.03
C GLU A 317 -24.29 -10.33 -8.62
N PHE A 318 -23.09 -10.62 -8.11
CA PHE A 318 -22.61 -10.10 -6.84
C PHE A 318 -22.61 -8.56 -6.81
N MET A 319 -22.10 -7.91 -7.85
CA MET A 319 -22.08 -6.44 -7.93
C MET A 319 -23.50 -5.85 -7.90
N GLU A 320 -24.48 -6.49 -8.52
CA GLU A 320 -25.87 -6.04 -8.54
C GLU A 320 -26.64 -6.35 -7.24
N SER A 321 -26.14 -7.31 -6.46
CA SER A 321 -26.71 -7.76 -5.19
C SER A 321 -26.68 -6.69 -4.09
N ARG A 322 -27.28 -7.02 -2.95
CA ARG A 322 -27.20 -6.19 -1.73
C ARG A 322 -25.88 -6.36 -0.98
N ASP A 323 -25.09 -7.38 -1.32
CA ASP A 323 -23.86 -7.73 -0.60
C ASP A 323 -22.67 -6.89 -1.03
N PHE A 324 -22.70 -6.35 -2.26
CA PHE A 324 -21.74 -5.35 -2.70
C PHE A 324 -22.04 -3.99 -2.04
N LYS A 325 -21.21 -3.58 -1.07
CA LYS A 325 -21.40 -2.39 -0.22
C LYS A 325 -20.11 -1.63 -0.01
#